data_AF-A0A858ZUN2-F1
#
_entry.id   AF-A0A858ZUN2-F1
#
_cell.length_a   1.000
_cell.length_b   1.000
_cell.length_c   1.000
_cell.angle_alpha   90.00
_cell.angle_beta   90.00
_cell.angle_gamma   90.00
#
_symmetry.space_group_name_H-M   'P 1'
#
loop_
_entity.id
_entity.type
_entity.pdbx_description
1 polymer ?
#
loop_
_entity_poly.entity_id
_entity_poly.type
_entity_poly.pdbx_seq_one_letter_code
_entity_poly.pdbx_strand_id
1 'polypeptide(L)'
;MTCPRTEDLSAFADQALPARRQAALRRHLLACPVCRQQLDALQALRRQLHALPSPTLGFDLAAQLQDRLPRRAPRPRRAGWSLPGWMPTGLAAGAALVCGLWLGGLLLGTGASIPAASPAMARVFDPVPPGGLCAAAEICRLPRTLQ
;
A
#
# COMPACT_ATOMS: atom_id res chain seq x y z
N MET A 1 -3.72 -25.42 -28.27
CA MET A 1 -3.30 -24.54 -27.16
C MET A 1 -1.90 -24.95 -26.75
N THR A 2 -0.94 -24.03 -26.75
CA THR A 2 0.47 -24.34 -26.47
C THR A 2 0.63 -24.75 -25.00
N CYS A 3 1.30 -25.87 -24.75
CA CYS A 3 1.63 -26.28 -23.38
C CYS A 3 2.67 -25.32 -22.77
N PRO A 4 2.56 -25.00 -21.48
CA PRO A 4 3.56 -24.22 -20.76
C PRO A 4 4.88 -24.98 -20.69
N ARG A 5 5.96 -24.26 -20.39
CA ARG A 5 7.26 -24.89 -20.15
C ARG A 5 7.25 -25.61 -18.81
N THR A 6 8.04 -26.68 -18.70
CA THR A 6 8.19 -27.44 -17.44
C THR A 6 8.68 -26.55 -16.28
N GLU A 7 9.47 -25.53 -16.59
CA GLU A 7 9.93 -24.48 -15.66
C GLU A 7 8.76 -23.83 -14.91
N ASP A 8 7.70 -23.46 -15.64
CA ASP A 8 6.52 -22.80 -15.09
C ASP A 8 5.68 -23.77 -14.25
N LEU A 9 5.63 -25.05 -14.60
CA LEU A 9 4.97 -26.08 -13.79
C LEU A 9 5.70 -26.31 -12.47
N SER A 10 7.05 -26.35 -12.50
CA SER A 10 7.87 -26.46 -11.29
C SER A 10 7.68 -25.23 -10.39
N ALA A 11 7.82 -24.03 -10.94
CA ALA A 11 7.64 -22.81 -10.17
C ALA A 11 6.19 -22.68 -9.65
N PHE A 12 5.20 -23.26 -10.33
CA PHE A 12 3.82 -23.32 -9.83
C PHE A 12 3.69 -24.25 -8.63
N ALA A 13 4.32 -25.44 -8.68
CA ALA A 13 4.38 -26.36 -7.55
C ALA A 13 5.07 -25.72 -6.33
N ASP A 14 6.07 -24.88 -6.58
CA ASP A 14 6.82 -24.16 -5.54
C ASP A 14 6.19 -22.85 -5.07
N GLN A 15 5.01 -22.48 -5.60
CA GLN A 15 4.33 -21.22 -5.31
C GLN A 15 5.18 -19.97 -5.63
N ALA A 16 6.12 -20.11 -6.57
CA ALA A 16 7.07 -19.08 -6.97
C ALA A 16 6.60 -18.25 -8.18
N LEU A 17 5.43 -18.56 -8.77
CA LEU A 17 4.86 -17.74 -9.85
C LEU A 17 4.09 -16.52 -9.33
N PRO A 18 4.11 -15.39 -10.06
CA PRO A 18 3.24 -14.25 -9.80
C PRO A 18 1.76 -14.63 -10.00
N ALA A 19 0.88 -14.03 -9.19
CA ALA A 19 -0.55 -14.37 -9.12
C ALA A 19 -1.26 -14.41 -10.49
N ARG A 20 -0.93 -13.47 -11.40
CA ARG A 20 -1.50 -13.42 -12.76
C ARG A 20 -1.17 -14.67 -13.58
N ARG A 21 0.08 -15.13 -13.53
CA ARG A 21 0.50 -16.34 -14.26
C ARG A 21 -0.02 -17.60 -13.60
N GLN A 22 -0.09 -17.62 -12.26
CA GLN A 22 -0.68 -18.72 -11.50
C GLN A 22 -2.15 -18.96 -11.90
N ALA A 23 -2.95 -17.89 -12.08
CA ALA A 23 -4.33 -18.00 -12.53
C ALA A 23 -4.45 -18.48 -13.99
N ALA A 24 -3.54 -18.07 -14.88
CA ALA A 24 -3.50 -18.56 -16.26
C ALA A 24 -3.17 -20.07 -16.32
N LEU A 25 -2.17 -20.50 -15.55
CA LEU A 25 -1.76 -21.90 -15.49
C LEU A 25 -2.86 -22.79 -14.88
N ARG A 26 -3.56 -22.34 -13.83
CA ARG A 26 -4.72 -23.05 -13.27
C ARG A 26 -5.80 -23.32 -14.32
N ARG A 27 -6.12 -22.33 -15.16
CA ARG A 27 -7.08 -22.52 -16.26
C ARG A 27 -6.56 -23.53 -17.29
N HIS A 28 -5.28 -23.50 -17.62
CA HIS A 28 -4.67 -24.47 -18.53
C HIS A 28 -4.74 -25.91 -17.98
N LEU A 29 -4.47 -26.10 -16.68
CA LEU A 29 -4.54 -27.40 -16.03
C LEU A 29 -5.94 -28.02 -16.08
N LEU A 30 -7.01 -27.21 -16.06
CA LEU A 30 -8.38 -27.73 -16.24
C LEU A 30 -8.62 -28.33 -17.63
N ALA A 31 -7.93 -27.83 -18.66
CA ALA A 31 -8.10 -28.24 -20.05
C ALA A 31 -7.07 -29.28 -20.53
N CYS A 32 -5.90 -29.36 -19.90
CA CYS A 32 -4.79 -30.22 -20.35
C CYS A 32 -4.47 -31.33 -19.32
N PRO A 33 -4.77 -32.61 -19.60
CA PRO A 33 -4.45 -33.71 -18.69
C PRO A 33 -2.96 -34.03 -18.62
N VAL A 34 -2.20 -33.78 -19.69
CA VAL A 34 -0.74 -34.03 -19.74
C VAL A 34 0.00 -33.13 -18.75
N CYS A 35 -0.32 -31.83 -18.74
CA CYS A 35 0.28 -30.89 -17.79
C CYS A 35 -0.13 -31.18 -16.34
N ARG A 36 -1.34 -31.71 -16.13
CA ARG A 36 -1.77 -32.19 -14.80
C ARG A 36 -0.94 -33.37 -14.33
N GLN A 37 -0.75 -34.40 -15.17
CA GLN A 37 0.08 -35.55 -14.81
C GLN A 37 1.52 -35.15 -14.49
N GLN A 38 2.10 -34.22 -15.26
CA GLN A 38 3.44 -33.69 -14.96
C GLN A 38 3.49 -32.95 -13.62
N LEU A 39 2.48 -32.14 -13.32
CA LEU A 39 2.39 -31.45 -12.03
C LEU A 39 2.25 -32.44 -10.86
N ASP A 40 1.41 -33.47 -11.03
CA ASP A 40 1.21 -34.50 -10.01
C ASP A 40 2.52 -35.28 -9.74
N ALA A 41 3.30 -35.55 -10.78
CA ALA A 41 4.63 -36.18 -10.65
C ALA A 41 5.62 -35.30 -9.87
N LEU A 42 5.67 -33.99 -10.16
CA LEU A 42 6.50 -33.03 -9.42
C LEU A 42 6.09 -32.95 -7.94
N GLN A 43 4.79 -32.92 -7.66
CA GLN A 43 4.27 -32.91 -6.29
C GLN A 43 4.51 -34.22 -5.55
N ALA A 44 4.48 -35.36 -6.23
CA ALA A 44 4.84 -36.65 -5.65
C ALA A 44 6.32 -36.68 -5.25
N LEU A 45 7.21 -36.26 -6.15
CA LEU A 45 8.64 -36.15 -5.86
C LEU A 45 8.91 -35.24 -4.65
N ARG A 46 8.27 -34.06 -4.62
CA ARG A 46 8.41 -33.12 -3.50
C ARG A 46 7.96 -33.74 -2.16
N ARG A 47 6.85 -34.49 -2.14
CA ARG A 47 6.40 -35.19 -0.93
C ARG A 47 7.39 -36.25 -0.48
N GLN A 48 7.95 -37.02 -1.42
CA GLN A 48 9.00 -38.00 -1.11
C GLN A 48 10.22 -37.31 -0.51
N LEU A 49 10.68 -36.19 -1.11
CA LEU A 49 11.82 -35.43 -0.60
C LEU A 49 11.60 -34.89 0.82
N HIS A 50 10.39 -34.38 1.11
CA HIS A 50 10.04 -33.93 2.45
C HIS A 50 9.90 -35.06 3.48
N ALA A 51 9.67 -36.29 3.03
CA ALA A 51 9.57 -37.45 3.91
C ALA A 51 10.94 -38.00 4.33
N LEU A 52 12.05 -37.51 3.76
CA LEU A 52 13.37 -37.92 4.20
C LEU A 52 13.60 -37.48 5.66
N PRO A 53 14.28 -38.33 6.46
CA PRO A 53 14.65 -37.96 7.82
C PRO A 53 15.55 -36.72 7.80
N SER A 54 15.26 -35.78 8.70
CA SER A 54 16.13 -34.62 8.88
C SER A 54 17.49 -35.07 9.45
N PRO A 55 18.61 -34.56 8.92
CA PRO A 55 19.92 -34.90 9.47
C PRO A 55 20.01 -34.42 10.92
N THR A 56 20.49 -35.28 11.81
CA THR A 56 20.75 -34.91 13.20
C THR A 56 21.95 -33.97 13.23
N LEU A 57 21.75 -32.75 13.71
CA LEU A 57 22.87 -31.87 14.03
C LEU A 57 23.59 -32.45 15.26
N GLY A 58 24.90 -32.70 15.16
CA GLY A 58 25.73 -33.24 16.25
C GLY A 58 25.96 -32.26 17.40
N PHE A 59 25.17 -31.19 17.48
CA PHE A 59 25.24 -30.14 18.48
C PHE A 59 23.87 -29.48 18.63
N ASP A 60 23.64 -28.84 19.77
CA ASP A 60 22.41 -28.08 20.02
C ASP A 60 22.46 -26.73 19.28
N LEU A 61 21.85 -26.68 18.10
CA LEU A 61 21.70 -25.46 17.31
C LEU A 61 20.83 -24.43 18.03
N ALA A 62 19.80 -24.86 18.76
CA ALA A 62 18.87 -23.95 19.42
C ALA A 62 19.58 -23.16 20.52
N ALA A 63 20.42 -23.82 21.32
CA ALA A 63 21.25 -23.17 22.33
C ALA A 63 22.18 -22.11 21.71
N GLN A 64 22.82 -22.40 20.56
CA GLN A 64 23.70 -21.44 19.89
C GLN A 64 22.97 -20.26 19.25
N LEU A 65 21.74 -20.48 18.76
CA LEU A 65 20.96 -19.44 18.11
C LEU A 65 20.23 -18.54 19.13
N GLN A 66 19.91 -19.05 20.32
CA GLN A 66 19.09 -18.33 21.29
C GLN A 66 19.69 -16.99 21.72
N ASP A 67 21.02 -16.90 21.80
CA ASP A 67 21.74 -15.65 22.11
C ASP A 67 21.88 -14.71 20.90
N ARG A 68 21.64 -15.22 19.68
CA ARG A 68 21.72 -14.45 18.42
C ARG A 68 20.36 -13.97 17.94
N LEU A 69 19.27 -14.62 18.33
CA LEU A 69 17.95 -14.18 17.98
C LEU A 69 17.63 -12.90 18.78
N PRO A 70 17.20 -11.82 18.10
CA PRO A 70 16.71 -10.65 18.82
C PRO A 70 15.56 -11.12 19.71
N ARG A 71 15.68 -10.89 21.03
CA ARG A 71 14.57 -11.10 21.96
C ARG A 71 13.39 -10.36 21.36
N ARG A 72 12.34 -11.11 21.00
CA ARG A 72 11.14 -10.53 20.43
C ARG A 72 10.59 -9.57 21.48
N ALA A 73 10.86 -8.28 21.30
CA ALA A 73 10.37 -7.26 22.21
C ALA A 73 8.86 -7.47 22.31
N PRO A 74 8.29 -7.51 23.53
CA PRO A 74 6.85 -7.61 23.68
C PRO A 74 6.24 -6.51 22.83
N ARG A 75 5.47 -6.89 21.79
CA ARG A 75 4.72 -5.90 21.02
C ARG A 75 3.86 -5.17 22.04
N PRO A 76 3.92 -3.83 22.12
CA PRO A 76 3.04 -3.11 23.02
C PRO A 76 1.63 -3.53 22.65
N ARG A 77 0.95 -4.22 23.56
CA ARG A 77 -0.49 -4.43 23.47
C ARG A 77 -1.04 -3.03 23.30
N ARG A 78 -1.65 -2.74 22.15
CA ARG A 78 -2.39 -1.49 21.96
C ARG A 78 -3.42 -1.48 23.07
N ALA A 79 -3.14 -0.77 24.17
CA ALA A 79 -4.10 -0.51 25.20
C ALA A 79 -5.24 0.19 24.47
N GLY A 80 -6.35 -0.53 24.31
CA GLY A 80 -7.57 0.03 23.75
C GLY A 80 -7.86 1.32 24.49
N TRP A 81 -8.24 2.36 23.76
CA TRP A 81 -8.63 3.66 24.29
C TRP A 81 -9.43 3.55 25.58
N SER A 82 -8.76 3.57 26.72
CA SER A 82 -9.38 3.78 28.01
C SER A 82 -9.45 5.28 28.19
N LEU A 83 -10.61 5.87 27.86
CA LEU A 83 -10.97 7.23 28.23
C LEU A 83 -11.36 7.26 29.71
N PRO A 84 -10.47 7.73 30.60
CA PRO A 84 -10.97 8.60 31.66
C PRO A 84 -10.13 9.88 31.84
N GLY A 85 -9.09 10.10 31.03
CA GLY A 85 -8.17 11.24 31.18
C GLY A 85 -8.51 12.51 30.39
N TRP A 86 -9.56 12.52 29.57
CA TRP A 86 -9.86 13.63 28.63
C TRP A 86 -10.81 14.70 29.18
N MET A 87 -11.31 14.54 30.41
CA MET A 87 -12.29 15.49 30.94
C MET A 87 -11.77 16.91 31.27
N PRO A 88 -10.52 17.13 31.73
CA PRO A 88 -10.07 18.51 32.00
C PRO A 88 -9.54 19.24 30.75
N THR A 89 -9.08 18.52 29.72
CA THR A 89 -8.52 19.13 28.49
C THR A 89 -9.58 19.57 27.49
N GLY A 90 -10.78 19.00 27.51
CA GLY A 90 -11.89 19.41 26.63
C GLY A 90 -12.41 20.82 26.90
N LEU A 91 -12.46 21.23 28.18
CA LEU A 91 -12.96 22.55 28.58
C LEU A 91 -12.01 23.69 28.16
N ALA A 92 -10.69 23.48 28.24
CA ALA A 92 -9.71 24.47 27.84
C ALA A 92 -9.73 24.74 26.32
N ALA A 93 -9.88 23.68 25.51
CA ALA A 93 -9.97 23.81 24.05
C ALA A 93 -11.28 24.51 23.61
N GLY A 94 -12.40 24.21 24.29
CA GLY A 94 -13.68 24.88 24.02
C GLY A 94 -13.63 26.39 24.32
N ALA A 95 -13.04 26.78 25.45
CA ALA A 95 -12.92 28.18 25.84
C ALA A 95 -12.07 29.00 24.84
N ALA A 96 -10.98 28.42 24.33
CA ALA A 96 -10.13 29.07 23.34
C ALA A 96 -10.86 29.34 22.01
N LEU A 97 -11.66 28.37 21.54
CA LEU A 97 -12.44 28.54 20.31
C LEU A 97 -13.54 29.60 20.46
N VAL A 98 -14.25 29.61 21.60
CA VAL A 98 -15.29 30.61 21.86
C VAL A 98 -14.70 32.02 21.97
N CYS A 99 -13.59 32.20 22.69
CA CYS A 99 -12.88 33.48 22.73
C CYS A 99 -12.39 33.90 21.34
N GLY A 100 -11.80 32.98 20.58
CA GLY A 100 -11.33 33.27 19.22
C GLY A 100 -12.46 33.71 18.28
N LEU A 101 -13.62 33.04 18.33
CA LEU A 101 -14.79 33.41 17.52
C LEU A 101 -15.38 34.75 17.94
N TRP A 102 -15.43 35.01 19.25
CA TRP A 102 -16.00 36.24 19.80
C TRP A 102 -15.11 37.46 19.50
N LEU A 103 -13.79 37.35 19.72
CA LEU A 103 -12.85 38.39 19.32
C LEU A 103 -12.83 38.57 17.80
N GLY A 104 -12.79 37.50 17.02
CA GLY A 104 -12.84 37.57 15.55
C GLY A 104 -14.10 38.26 15.04
N GLY A 105 -15.26 37.97 15.63
CA GLY A 105 -16.52 38.63 15.32
C GLY A 105 -16.52 40.13 15.65
N LEU A 106 -15.90 40.52 16.76
CA LEU A 106 -15.70 41.93 17.12
C LEU A 106 -14.80 42.68 16.12
N LEU A 107 -13.72 42.03 15.65
CA LEU A 107 -12.84 42.64 14.65
C LEU A 107 -13.50 42.78 13.26
N LEU A 108 -14.33 41.83 12.85
CA LEU A 108 -15.05 41.90 11.57
C LEU A 108 -16.34 42.76 11.66
N GLY A 109 -16.90 42.94 12.86
CA GLY A 109 -18.16 43.63 13.12
C GLY A 109 -18.11 45.16 13.00
N THR A 110 -16.94 45.77 12.83
CA THR A 110 -16.80 47.20 12.53
C THR A 110 -16.09 47.41 11.20
N GLY A 111 -16.77 47.04 10.10
CA GLY A 111 -16.51 47.62 8.78
C GLY A 111 -15.13 47.37 8.15
N ALA A 112 -14.43 46.29 8.51
CA ALA A 112 -13.22 45.90 7.80
C ALA A 112 -13.60 45.26 6.45
N SER A 113 -13.67 46.05 5.38
CA SER A 113 -13.68 45.52 4.03
C SER A 113 -12.38 44.75 3.81
N ILE A 114 -12.47 43.44 3.59
CA ILE A 114 -11.35 42.65 3.08
C ILE A 114 -11.10 43.19 1.68
N PRO A 115 -9.96 43.87 1.39
CA PRO A 115 -9.65 44.21 0.02
C PRO A 115 -9.59 42.89 -0.75
N ALA A 116 -10.39 42.78 -1.82
CA ALA A 116 -10.33 41.64 -2.70
C ALA A 116 -8.86 41.43 -3.08
N ALA A 117 -8.30 40.29 -2.67
CA ALA A 117 -6.93 39.94 -3.01
C ALA A 117 -6.83 39.96 -4.54
N SER A 118 -6.10 40.95 -5.07
CA SER A 118 -5.81 41.05 -6.50
C SER A 118 -5.27 39.69 -6.97
N PRO A 119 -5.83 39.06 -8.01
CA PRO A 119 -5.42 37.72 -8.45
C PRO A 119 -3.98 37.66 -8.99
N ALA A 120 -3.24 38.78 -8.95
CA ALA A 120 -1.87 38.91 -9.39
C ALA A 120 -0.84 38.15 -8.53
N MET A 121 -1.15 37.77 -7.27
CA MET A 121 -0.20 37.03 -6.43
C MET A 121 -0.41 35.51 -6.39
N ALA A 122 -1.35 34.96 -7.16
CA ALA A 122 -1.62 33.52 -7.23
C ALA A 122 -1.17 32.87 -8.56
N ARG A 123 -0.08 33.36 -9.17
CA ARG A 123 0.52 32.79 -10.39
C ARG A 123 1.96 32.31 -10.18
N VAL A 124 2.32 31.89 -8.96
CA VAL A 124 3.63 31.25 -8.69
C VAL A 124 3.62 29.76 -9.06
N PHE A 125 2.44 29.16 -9.19
CA PHE A 125 2.27 27.76 -9.60
C PHE A 125 1.25 27.64 -10.73
N ASP A 126 1.55 28.26 -11.87
CA ASP A 126 0.89 27.89 -13.13
C ASP A 126 1.58 26.60 -13.63
N PRO A 127 0.86 25.53 -14.04
CA PRO A 127 1.45 24.29 -14.54
C PRO A 127 2.13 24.44 -15.93
N VAL A 128 2.24 25.67 -16.45
CA VAL A 128 2.87 25.98 -17.74
C VAL A 128 4.33 26.39 -17.49
N PRO A 129 5.33 25.62 -17.94
CA PRO A 129 6.73 26.00 -17.80
C PRO A 129 7.04 27.27 -18.61
N PRO A 130 7.94 28.15 -18.15
CA PRO A 130 8.37 29.31 -18.93
C PRO A 130 9.01 28.81 -20.25
N GLY A 131 8.36 29.10 -21.38
CA GLY A 131 8.71 28.59 -22.72
C GLY A 131 7.58 27.83 -23.43
N GLY A 132 6.45 27.58 -22.77
CA GLY A 132 5.26 27.01 -23.41
C GLY A 132 4.47 28.04 -24.23
N LEU A 133 4.07 27.67 -25.46
CA LEU A 133 3.28 28.51 -26.37
C LEU A 133 1.79 28.65 -25.97
N CYS A 134 1.35 28.05 -24.84
CA CYS A 134 -0.04 28.11 -24.37
C CYS A 134 -0.10 28.88 -23.03
N ALA A 135 -0.68 30.09 -23.01
CA ALA A 135 -0.79 30.92 -21.81
C ALA A 135 -1.89 30.46 -20.82
N ALA A 136 -2.75 29.51 -21.19
CA ALA A 136 -3.76 28.89 -20.33
C ALA A 136 -4.21 27.53 -20.89
N ALA A 137 -4.45 26.54 -20.01
CA ALA A 137 -4.85 25.18 -20.38
C ALA A 137 -6.18 25.13 -21.14
N GLU A 138 -7.07 26.10 -20.90
CA GLU A 138 -8.40 26.18 -21.52
C GLU A 138 -8.37 26.47 -23.03
N ILE A 139 -7.27 27.04 -23.54
CA ILE A 139 -7.14 27.45 -24.96
C ILE A 139 -6.59 26.29 -25.82
N CYS A 140 -5.92 25.30 -25.21
CA CYS A 140 -5.25 24.21 -25.94
C CYS A 140 -6.09 22.91 -26.01
N ARG A 141 -7.37 22.94 -25.58
CA ARG A 141 -8.34 21.89 -25.93
C ARG A 141 -8.87 22.13 -27.35
N LEU A 142 -8.19 21.55 -28.35
CA LEU A 142 -8.85 21.25 -29.62
C LEU A 142 -10.00 20.27 -29.36
N PRO A 143 -11.26 20.59 -29.66
CA PRO A 143 -12.32 19.59 -29.68
C PRO A 143 -11.96 18.56 -30.77
N ARG A 144 -11.82 17.29 -30.38
CA ARG A 144 -11.82 16.17 -31.34
C ARG A 144 -13.20 16.10 -31.97
N THR A 145 -13.42 16.88 -33.02
CA THR A 145 -14.45 16.63 -34.02
C THR A 145 -13.74 16.63 -35.37
N LEU A 146 -13.14 15.49 -35.69
CA LEU A 146 -12.86 15.09 -37.07
C LEU A 146 -14.01 14.18 -37.49
N GLN A 147 -14.92 14.73 -38.30
CA GLN A 147 -15.52 14.00 -39.41
C GLN A 147 -14.60 14.18 -40.62
#